data_AF-A0A972IRI0-F1
#
_entry.id   AF-A0A972IRI0-F1
#
_cell.length_a   1.000
_cell.length_b   1.000
_cell.length_c   1.000
_cell.angle_alpha   90.00
_cell.angle_beta   90.00
_cell.angle_gamma   90.00
#
_symmetry.space_group_name_H-M   'P 1'
#
loop_
_entity.id
_entity.type
_entity.pdbx_description
1 polymer ?
#
loop_
_entity_poly.entity_id
_entity_poly.type
_entity_poly.pdbx_seq_one_letter_code
_entity_poly.pdbx_strand_id
1 'polypeptide(L)'
;MKKIVLSVICVLTLTACNFGGLFPHSSSTNDYSYSNVIPSSSNGISSSESSSSNIPSSNSSSSSNVIDKEPYNGYYVSLTSWTNGEDLKNKLYSIMRDGYKPLSYGGNTTNWQSNTKADHTKYDFEYLDIVYSNIDIYYSETQKSWQREHAFCASLMTGSPTSEAIKYKGRATDFHNLFAAQSSANGSRHNKNYGTADSTKVGYIDRTIDNGFDGYSYDAVNFEPGDKDKGRLARALFYMATMYKDDELDTANNITMKGLRLLEEAVEYIPGNAGNFAIGNLSTLLLWNKNFGVDYLEMQHNISVYQDVISIDGFAQGNRNPYVDFPELADYVYGEKKNDAGSLKDLTPSERLLGSDEHVFSHYALKSARREHQLGETLAPSDYEVVKVYQDYTYEPVTTGITHSLAGHTFSAADGDSLEATISIASQTFKYTIVLNPMASTASGPIHLSHKTGDFDILKSGQDQNVSYGNYNFVLNFTTSGNGLTQGLHVQNISTNGPGITFGSGSRPLNSLTLTTVASFTNIDAAYIKAAAGNSGSSYELTIKVNDEIVLTGGPINNSDGVFRLHGGNFATPKTGQISFIFTGTNGLRLNSIAFNYINV
;
A
#
# COMPACT_ATOMS: atom_id res chain seq x y z
N MET A 1 49.46 39.06 32.39
CA MET A 1 49.98 37.68 32.33
C MET A 1 49.40 37.04 31.09
N LYS A 2 50.05 37.14 29.92
CA LYS A 2 50.99 36.18 29.30
C LYS A 2 50.41 34.77 29.05
N LYS A 3 50.10 34.52 27.75
CA LYS A 3 50.34 33.35 26.87
C LYS A 3 49.87 31.96 27.39
N ILE A 4 49.30 31.09 26.56
CA ILE A 4 50.03 30.25 25.59
C ILE A 4 49.07 29.61 24.58
N VAL A 5 49.50 29.60 23.31
CA VAL A 5 49.03 28.78 22.19
C VAL A 5 49.45 27.33 22.40
N LEU A 6 48.56 26.36 22.18
CA LEU A 6 48.97 25.01 21.83
C LEU A 6 48.05 24.43 20.75
N SER A 7 48.47 24.63 19.51
CA SER A 7 48.09 23.79 18.38
C SER A 7 48.82 22.45 18.53
N VAL A 8 48.06 21.35 18.56
CA VAL A 8 48.58 20.01 18.26
C VAL A 8 47.90 19.55 16.99
N ILE A 9 48.66 19.59 15.90
CA ILE A 9 48.42 18.85 14.68
C ILE A 9 48.85 17.42 14.95
N CYS A 10 47.95 16.46 14.79
CA CYS A 10 48.31 15.06 14.54
C CYS A 10 47.51 14.58 13.33
N VAL A 11 48.21 14.51 12.20
CA VAL A 11 47.80 13.87 10.95
C VAL A 11 48.02 12.37 11.13
N LEU A 12 47.00 11.53 10.90
CA LEU A 12 47.21 10.16 10.40
C LEU A 12 45.89 9.52 9.89
N THR A 13 45.89 9.36 8.57
CA THR A 13 45.24 8.31 7.74
C THR A 13 43.71 8.18 7.73
N LEU A 14 43.14 8.63 6.59
CA LEU A 14 41.89 8.11 6.04
C LEU A 14 41.99 6.58 5.90
N THR A 15 41.08 5.89 6.57
CA THR A 15 40.60 4.58 6.11
C THR A 15 39.12 4.74 5.87
N ALA A 16 38.75 4.73 4.59
CA ALA A 16 37.36 4.75 4.15
C ALA A 16 36.66 3.48 4.66
N CYS A 17 35.81 3.62 5.68
CA CYS A 17 34.73 2.66 5.90
C CYS A 17 33.54 3.12 5.06
N ASN A 18 33.55 2.70 3.79
CA ASN A 18 32.33 2.61 2.99
C ASN A 18 31.40 1.60 3.66
N PHE A 19 30.47 2.07 4.49
CA PHE A 19 29.19 1.38 4.65
C PHE A 19 28.30 1.81 3.48
N GLY A 20 28.67 1.34 2.29
CA GLY A 20 27.81 1.31 1.12
C GLY A 20 27.00 0.02 1.18
N GLY A 21 25.70 0.17 1.40
CA GLY A 21 24.73 -0.91 1.38
C GLY A 21 23.32 -0.33 1.24
N LEU A 22 23.21 0.67 0.35
CA LEU A 22 21.94 1.12 -0.17
C LEU A 22 21.32 -0.05 -0.95
N PHE A 23 20.10 -0.42 -0.61
CA PHE A 23 19.22 -1.06 -1.58
C PHE A 23 19.14 -0.15 -2.82
N PRO A 24 19.04 -0.70 -4.03
CA PRO A 24 18.19 -0.06 -5.02
C PRO A 24 16.77 -0.26 -4.51
N HIS A 25 16.34 0.60 -3.60
CA HIS A 25 14.92 0.86 -3.46
C HIS A 25 14.57 1.56 -4.76
N SER A 26 13.96 0.86 -5.71
CA SER A 26 13.19 1.55 -6.72
C SER A 26 11.95 2.12 -6.02
N SER A 27 12.16 3.12 -5.17
CA SER A 27 11.20 4.20 -5.08
C SER A 27 11.08 4.68 -6.53
N SER A 28 9.99 4.29 -7.19
CA SER A 28 9.52 5.04 -8.33
C SER A 28 9.10 6.40 -7.77
N THR A 29 10.07 7.27 -7.51
CA THR A 29 9.85 8.69 -7.73
C THR A 29 9.55 8.75 -9.22
N ASN A 30 8.26 8.68 -9.56
CA ASN A 30 7.82 9.18 -10.85
C ASN A 30 8.18 10.66 -10.81
N ASP A 31 9.37 10.98 -11.31
CA ASP A 31 9.83 12.34 -11.56
C ASP A 31 8.93 12.91 -12.67
N TYR A 32 7.72 13.30 -12.28
CA TYR A 32 6.94 14.23 -13.05
C TYR A 32 7.66 15.57 -12.92
N SER A 33 8.38 15.95 -13.97
CA SER A 33 9.00 17.26 -14.07
C SER A 33 7.89 18.32 -14.12
N TYR A 34 7.54 18.88 -12.96
CA TYR A 34 6.60 19.98 -12.83
C TYR A 34 7.27 21.29 -13.23
N SER A 35 6.82 21.85 -14.35
CA SER A 35 7.03 23.25 -14.70
C SER A 35 5.93 24.08 -14.04
N ASN A 36 6.04 24.37 -12.74
CA ASN A 36 5.18 25.37 -12.11
C ASN A 36 5.65 26.76 -12.53
N VAL A 37 5.06 27.29 -13.60
CA VAL A 37 5.12 28.73 -13.88
C VAL A 37 4.14 29.41 -12.93
N ILE A 38 4.63 29.77 -11.75
CA ILE A 38 3.98 30.75 -10.88
C ILE A 38 4.36 32.13 -11.44
N PRO A 39 3.41 32.96 -11.90
CA PRO A 39 3.70 34.36 -12.16
C PRO A 39 3.89 35.04 -10.81
N SER A 40 5.14 35.41 -10.51
CA SER A 40 5.47 36.32 -9.41
C SER A 40 4.98 37.72 -9.76
N SER A 41 4.04 38.25 -8.99
CA SER A 41 3.82 39.70 -8.92
C SER A 41 4.04 40.16 -7.49
N SER A 42 5.29 40.50 -7.18
CA SER A 42 5.62 41.44 -6.13
C SER A 42 5.11 42.82 -6.54
N ASN A 43 4.18 43.38 -5.78
CA ASN A 43 4.10 44.82 -5.54
C ASN A 43 3.29 45.04 -4.28
N GLY A 44 3.98 45.46 -3.21
CA GLY A 44 3.30 46.06 -2.08
C GLY A 44 2.63 47.37 -2.51
N ILE A 45 1.60 47.78 -1.78
CA ILE A 45 1.43 49.17 -1.33
C ILE A 45 0.29 49.24 -0.30
N SER A 46 0.59 50.08 0.68
CA SER A 46 -0.22 50.67 1.74
C SER A 46 -1.61 51.18 1.32
N SER A 47 -2.53 51.03 2.26
CA SER A 47 -3.75 51.81 2.54
C SER A 47 -3.98 53.13 1.76
N SER A 48 -5.17 53.31 1.18
CA SER A 48 -6.07 54.45 1.46
C SER A 48 -7.38 54.35 0.65
N GLU A 49 -8.31 55.19 1.09
CA GLU A 49 -9.77 55.17 0.99
C GLU A 49 -10.44 55.30 -0.40
N SER A 50 -11.68 54.80 -0.42
CA SER A 50 -12.88 55.16 -1.20
C SER A 50 -12.76 56.10 -2.41
N SER A 51 -13.33 55.67 -3.54
CA SER A 51 -14.35 56.47 -4.26
C SER A 51 -15.04 55.65 -5.37
N SER A 52 -16.35 55.83 -5.44
CA SER A 52 -17.27 55.29 -6.44
C SER A 52 -17.02 55.84 -7.84
N SER A 53 -17.10 55.00 -8.88
CA SER A 53 -17.53 55.46 -10.21
C SER A 53 -18.06 54.31 -11.07
N ASN A 54 -19.25 54.54 -11.64
CA ASN A 54 -19.99 53.70 -12.57
C ASN A 54 -19.28 53.60 -13.94
N ILE A 55 -19.30 52.42 -14.58
CA ILE A 55 -19.11 52.24 -16.03
C ILE A 55 -20.08 51.14 -16.55
N PRO A 56 -20.65 51.27 -17.76
CA PRO A 56 -22.01 50.84 -18.07
C PRO A 56 -22.14 49.47 -18.76
N SER A 57 -23.40 49.04 -18.82
CA SER A 57 -23.92 47.87 -19.52
C SER A 57 -23.47 47.77 -20.98
N SER A 58 -23.04 46.57 -21.39
CA SER A 58 -23.20 46.09 -22.76
C SER A 58 -23.90 44.73 -22.71
N ASN A 59 -24.90 44.60 -23.58
CA ASN A 59 -25.83 43.48 -23.65
C ASN A 59 -25.58 42.72 -24.97
N SER A 60 -25.98 41.44 -24.99
CA SER A 60 -26.09 40.52 -26.14
C SER A 60 -24.76 39.85 -26.57
N SER A 61 -24.65 38.53 -26.72
CA SER A 61 -25.66 37.57 -27.19
C SER A 61 -25.42 36.14 -26.67
N SER A 62 -26.54 35.48 -26.34
CA SER A 62 -26.81 34.06 -26.10
C SER A 62 -25.90 33.03 -26.78
N SER A 63 -25.39 32.08 -25.98
CA SER A 63 -25.08 30.72 -26.39
C SER A 63 -25.86 29.73 -25.53
N SER A 64 -26.85 29.09 -26.17
CA SER A 64 -27.32 27.72 -25.97
C SER A 64 -27.62 27.24 -24.53
N ASN A 65 -28.89 26.90 -24.31
CA ASN A 65 -29.42 26.16 -23.16
C ASN A 65 -28.46 25.04 -22.70
N VAL A 66 -27.64 25.32 -21.69
CA VAL A 66 -27.08 24.28 -20.83
C VAL A 66 -28.27 23.77 -20.03
N ILE A 67 -28.71 22.55 -20.33
CA ILE A 67 -29.51 21.80 -19.35
C ILE A 67 -28.61 21.76 -18.12
N ASP A 68 -28.97 22.49 -17.07
CA ASP A 68 -28.26 22.47 -15.79
C ASP A 68 -28.33 21.02 -15.30
N LYS A 69 -27.27 20.25 -15.58
CA LYS A 69 -27.21 18.84 -15.25
C LYS A 69 -27.24 18.78 -13.72
N GLU A 70 -28.25 18.11 -13.18
CA GLU A 70 -28.36 17.89 -11.75
C GLU A 70 -27.05 17.26 -11.24
N PRO A 71 -26.40 17.86 -10.23
CA PRO A 71 -25.09 17.42 -9.80
C PRO A 71 -25.14 15.98 -9.28
N TYR A 72 -24.07 15.23 -9.54
CA TYR A 72 -23.93 13.84 -9.11
C TYR A 72 -25.13 12.96 -9.52
N ASN A 73 -25.62 13.15 -10.75
CA ASN A 73 -26.75 12.43 -11.34
C ASN A 73 -28.01 12.44 -10.46
N GLY A 74 -28.25 13.55 -9.74
CA GLY A 74 -29.44 13.73 -8.91
C GLY A 74 -29.39 13.02 -7.55
N TYR A 75 -28.22 12.54 -7.11
CA TYR A 75 -28.05 11.94 -5.77
C TYR A 75 -28.58 12.86 -4.64
N TYR A 76 -28.50 14.18 -4.83
CA TYR A 76 -28.95 15.19 -3.86
C TYR A 76 -30.31 15.82 -4.18
N VAL A 77 -31.13 15.22 -5.05
CA VAL A 77 -32.42 15.81 -5.50
C VAL A 77 -33.37 16.18 -4.36
N SER A 78 -33.29 15.49 -3.22
CA SER A 78 -34.11 15.77 -2.03
C SER A 78 -33.58 16.93 -1.16
N LEU A 79 -32.35 17.40 -1.41
CA LEU A 79 -31.72 18.53 -0.72
C LEU A 79 -31.83 19.80 -1.54
N THR A 80 -32.98 20.47 -1.46
CA THR A 80 -33.18 21.76 -2.15
C THR A 80 -32.71 22.96 -1.32
N SER A 81 -33.16 23.02 -0.06
CA SER A 81 -32.81 24.08 0.89
C SER A 81 -32.86 23.60 2.33
N TRP A 82 -32.28 24.39 3.23
CA TRP A 82 -32.31 24.18 4.67
C TRP A 82 -32.57 25.48 5.43
N THR A 83 -33.12 25.34 6.63
CA THR A 83 -33.48 26.46 7.51
C THR A 83 -32.38 26.83 8.50
N ASN A 84 -31.54 25.86 8.87
CA ASN A 84 -30.36 26.00 9.71
C ASN A 84 -29.48 24.75 9.58
N GLY A 85 -28.36 24.71 10.30
CA GLY A 85 -27.40 23.61 10.27
C GLY A 85 -27.94 22.28 10.78
N GLU A 86 -28.87 22.28 11.75
CA GLU A 86 -29.46 21.04 12.27
C GLU A 86 -30.44 20.42 11.27
N ASP A 87 -31.27 21.24 10.61
CA ASP A 87 -32.12 20.80 9.51
C ASP A 87 -31.27 20.24 8.35
N LEU A 88 -30.19 20.94 7.98
CA LEU A 88 -29.23 20.45 6.99
C LEU A 88 -28.61 19.10 7.40
N LYS A 89 -28.11 19.00 8.64
CA LYS A 89 -27.48 17.78 9.15
C LYS A 89 -28.44 16.58 9.11
N ASN A 90 -29.70 16.78 9.47
CA ASN A 90 -30.73 15.74 9.41
C ASN A 90 -31.06 15.32 7.96
N LYS A 91 -31.18 16.28 7.03
CA LYS A 91 -31.38 15.99 5.60
C LYS A 91 -30.21 15.21 5.00
N LEU A 92 -28.98 15.62 5.29
CA LEU A 92 -27.77 14.91 4.86
C LEU A 92 -27.71 13.50 5.44
N TYR A 93 -28.03 13.33 6.72
CA TYR A 93 -28.13 12.00 7.34
C TYR A 93 -29.11 11.10 6.59
N SER A 94 -30.32 11.59 6.28
CA SER A 94 -31.31 10.82 5.52
C SER A 94 -30.82 10.43 4.13
N ILE A 95 -30.17 11.35 3.41
CA ILE A 95 -29.61 11.10 2.07
C ILE A 95 -28.50 10.05 2.11
N MET A 96 -27.56 10.18 3.04
CA MET A 96 -26.44 9.22 3.16
C MET A 96 -26.88 7.84 3.61
N ARG A 97 -28.00 7.73 4.34
CA ARG A 97 -28.56 6.45 4.79
C ARG A 97 -29.40 5.77 3.72
N ASP A 98 -29.95 6.51 2.77
CA ASP A 98 -30.71 5.94 1.67
C ASP A 98 -29.77 5.13 0.74
N GLY A 99 -30.09 3.86 0.52
CA GLY A 99 -29.26 2.95 -0.28
C GLY A 99 -27.93 2.51 0.35
N TYR A 100 -27.59 2.95 1.57
CA TYR A 100 -26.34 2.58 2.26
C TYR A 100 -26.25 1.08 2.54
N LYS A 101 -25.13 0.47 2.12
CA LYS A 101 -24.83 -0.95 2.28
C LYS A 101 -23.57 -1.12 3.14
N PRO A 102 -23.72 -1.43 4.44
CA PRO A 102 -22.56 -1.67 5.29
C PRO A 102 -21.84 -2.97 4.90
N LEU A 103 -20.52 -2.96 4.90
CA LEU A 103 -19.66 -4.12 4.60
C LEU A 103 -19.16 -4.78 5.90
N SER A 104 -18.76 -6.06 5.89
CA SER A 104 -18.28 -6.78 7.09
C SER A 104 -16.77 -7.04 7.03
N TYR A 105 -16.03 -6.96 8.14
CA TYR A 105 -14.57 -7.15 8.16
C TYR A 105 -14.06 -8.56 7.80
N GLY A 106 -14.89 -9.61 7.87
CA GLY A 106 -14.44 -11.01 7.92
C GLY A 106 -15.04 -11.97 6.89
N GLY A 107 -15.47 -11.50 5.71
CA GLY A 107 -16.13 -12.36 4.72
C GLY A 107 -15.22 -13.11 3.74
N ASN A 108 -14.15 -12.47 3.26
CA ASN A 108 -13.04 -12.97 2.42
C ASN A 108 -12.23 -11.72 2.01
N THR A 109 -11.28 -11.83 1.09
CA THR A 109 -10.41 -10.80 0.48
C THR A 109 -11.04 -9.45 0.06
N THR A 110 -12.35 -9.29 0.22
CA THR A 110 -13.23 -8.25 -0.32
C THR A 110 -13.01 -6.85 0.23
N ASN A 111 -12.73 -6.69 1.52
CA ASN A 111 -12.64 -5.35 2.11
C ASN A 111 -11.30 -4.66 1.83
N TRP A 112 -10.24 -5.44 1.64
CA TRP A 112 -8.97 -4.88 1.20
C TRP A 112 -9.10 -4.39 -0.25
N GLN A 113 -9.82 -5.15 -1.09
CA GLN A 113 -10.12 -4.75 -2.47
C GLN A 113 -10.89 -3.42 -2.56
N SER A 114 -11.83 -3.16 -1.64
CA SER A 114 -12.52 -1.88 -1.56
C SER A 114 -11.55 -0.70 -1.31
N ASN A 115 -10.62 -0.82 -0.35
CA ASN A 115 -9.60 0.22 -0.10
C ASN A 115 -8.66 0.36 -1.29
N THR A 116 -8.21 -0.74 -1.90
CA THR A 116 -7.32 -0.65 -3.06
C THR A 116 -8.00 0.03 -4.25
N LYS A 117 -9.32 -0.15 -4.42
CA LYS A 117 -10.10 0.53 -5.46
C LYS A 117 -10.41 1.99 -5.11
N ALA A 118 -10.53 2.35 -3.83
CA ALA A 118 -10.78 3.72 -3.42
C ALA A 118 -9.50 4.57 -3.47
N ASP A 119 -8.38 3.99 -3.04
CA ASP A 119 -7.13 4.69 -2.79
C ASP A 119 -6.08 4.49 -3.89
N HIS A 120 -6.40 3.90 -5.05
CA HIS A 120 -5.38 3.73 -6.09
C HIS A 120 -4.89 5.07 -6.65
N THR A 121 -3.66 5.11 -7.12
CA THR A 121 -3.09 6.34 -7.71
C THR A 121 -3.76 6.69 -9.03
N LYS A 122 -3.53 7.94 -9.48
CA LYS A 122 -4.07 8.47 -10.74
C LYS A 122 -3.55 7.73 -11.97
N TYR A 123 -2.27 7.36 -12.02
CA TYR A 123 -1.63 6.86 -13.24
C TYR A 123 -1.30 5.37 -13.21
N ASP A 124 -1.23 4.76 -12.03
CA ASP A 124 -0.98 3.33 -11.89
C ASP A 124 -1.94 2.77 -10.83
N PHE A 125 -2.95 2.04 -11.30
CA PHE A 125 -4.00 1.50 -10.45
C PHE A 125 -3.49 0.34 -9.59
N GLU A 126 -2.26 -0.10 -9.81
CA GLU A 126 -1.61 -1.09 -8.96
C GLU A 126 -0.93 -0.48 -7.71
N TYR A 127 -0.86 0.84 -7.65
CA TYR A 127 -0.32 1.57 -6.50
C TYR A 127 -1.44 2.30 -5.77
N LEU A 128 -1.22 2.54 -4.48
CA LEU A 128 -2.11 3.26 -3.58
C LEU A 128 -1.52 4.62 -3.24
N ASP A 129 -2.32 5.67 -3.37
CA ASP A 129 -2.11 6.92 -2.65
C ASP A 129 -2.47 6.69 -1.19
N ILE A 130 -1.51 6.92 -0.30
CA ILE A 130 -1.69 6.69 1.13
C ILE A 130 -1.68 8.01 1.89
N VAL A 131 -2.44 8.07 2.97
CA VAL A 131 -2.39 9.20 3.90
C VAL A 131 -1.10 9.17 4.72
N TYR A 132 -0.67 10.34 5.16
CA TYR A 132 0.50 10.59 6.02
C TYR A 132 1.86 10.41 5.34
N SER A 133 1.90 10.00 4.08
CA SER A 133 3.15 9.84 3.35
C SER A 133 3.04 10.41 1.95
N ASN A 134 4.16 10.83 1.37
CA ASN A 134 4.23 11.30 -0.01
C ASN A 134 4.67 10.22 -1.00
N ILE A 135 4.73 8.96 -0.55
CA ILE A 135 5.06 7.83 -1.42
C ILE A 135 3.81 7.03 -1.75
N ASP A 136 3.78 6.50 -2.97
CA ASP A 136 2.78 5.53 -3.38
C ASP A 136 3.26 4.11 -3.03
N ILE A 137 2.34 3.22 -2.64
CA ILE A 137 2.67 1.83 -2.27
C ILE A 137 1.96 0.86 -3.19
N TYR A 138 2.68 -0.14 -3.69
CA TYR A 138 2.10 -1.21 -4.50
C TYR A 138 1.09 -2.03 -3.67
N TYR A 139 -0.16 -2.16 -4.14
CA TYR A 139 -1.26 -2.65 -3.29
C TYR A 139 -1.05 -4.07 -2.75
N SER A 140 -0.29 -4.89 -3.50
CA SER A 140 -0.07 -6.30 -3.20
C SER A 140 1.14 -6.54 -2.30
N GLU A 141 1.84 -5.48 -1.88
CA GLU A 141 2.80 -5.61 -0.81
C GLU A 141 2.10 -6.10 0.46
N THR A 142 2.78 -6.96 1.22
CA THR A 142 2.21 -7.62 2.41
C THR A 142 1.61 -6.59 3.38
N GLN A 143 0.70 -7.03 4.27
CA GLN A 143 0.16 -6.23 5.40
C GLN A 143 1.21 -5.61 6.34
N LYS A 144 2.51 -5.80 6.06
CA LYS A 144 3.61 -5.07 6.70
C LYS A 144 3.81 -3.68 6.07
N SER A 145 3.60 -3.50 4.77
CA SER A 145 3.88 -2.25 4.05
C SER A 145 2.80 -1.18 4.26
N TRP A 146 1.52 -1.56 4.26
CA TRP A 146 0.42 -0.63 4.51
C TRP A 146 -0.71 -1.24 5.35
N GLN A 147 -1.49 -0.36 5.97
CA GLN A 147 -2.61 -0.64 6.85
C GLN A 147 -3.80 0.23 6.47
N ARG A 148 -4.98 -0.21 6.91
CA ARG A 148 -6.19 0.60 6.88
C ARG A 148 -6.19 1.54 8.08
N GLU A 149 -6.10 2.83 7.80
CA GLU A 149 -6.23 3.90 8.77
C GLU A 149 -7.70 4.33 8.86
N HIS A 150 -8.18 4.50 10.10
CA HIS A 150 -9.50 5.04 10.38
C HIS A 150 -9.40 6.53 10.69
N ALA A 151 -9.85 7.41 9.79
CA ALA A 151 -9.80 8.85 10.03
C ALA A 151 -10.51 9.25 11.34
N PHE A 152 -11.68 8.68 11.63
CA PHE A 152 -12.28 8.65 12.95
C PHE A 152 -11.84 7.36 13.64
N CYS A 153 -10.94 7.46 14.61
CA CYS A 153 -10.24 6.31 15.19
C CYS A 153 -11.20 5.22 15.67
N ALA A 154 -10.90 3.96 15.32
CA ALA A 154 -11.69 2.79 15.69
C ALA A 154 -12.12 2.79 17.16
N SER A 155 -11.18 2.98 18.09
CA SER A 155 -11.51 2.92 19.50
C SER A 155 -12.34 4.11 20.01
N LEU A 156 -12.21 5.28 19.37
CA LEU A 156 -13.03 6.44 19.72
C LEU A 156 -14.45 6.28 19.20
N MET A 157 -14.64 5.72 17.99
CA MET A 157 -15.97 5.52 17.44
C MET A 157 -16.69 4.31 18.03
N THR A 158 -15.99 3.24 18.40
CA THR A 158 -16.68 2.03 18.89
C THR A 158 -16.74 1.92 20.40
N GLY A 159 -15.91 2.68 21.12
CA GLY A 159 -15.72 2.47 22.55
C GLY A 159 -15.14 1.09 22.88
N SER A 160 -14.33 0.53 21.97
CA SER A 160 -13.65 -0.76 22.16
C SER A 160 -12.23 -0.71 21.60
N PRO A 161 -11.30 -1.56 22.06
CA PRO A 161 -10.00 -1.68 21.42
C PRO A 161 -10.11 -1.96 19.93
N THR A 162 -9.13 -1.54 19.13
CA THR A 162 -9.15 -1.70 17.65
C THR A 162 -9.37 -3.16 17.21
N SER A 163 -8.80 -4.12 17.95
CA SER A 163 -8.99 -5.56 17.68
C SER A 163 -10.44 -6.03 17.82
N GLU A 164 -11.25 -5.33 18.60
CA GLU A 164 -12.68 -5.60 18.77
C GLU A 164 -13.54 -4.70 17.90
N ALA A 165 -13.03 -3.56 17.43
CA ALA A 165 -13.77 -2.63 16.59
C ALA A 165 -14.29 -3.31 15.30
N ILE A 166 -13.60 -4.36 14.84
CA ILE A 166 -13.98 -5.15 13.66
C ILE A 166 -15.36 -5.81 13.75
N LYS A 167 -15.94 -5.94 14.96
CA LYS A 167 -17.29 -6.52 15.17
C LYS A 167 -18.41 -5.54 14.83
N TYR A 168 -18.13 -4.24 14.77
CA TYR A 168 -19.13 -3.20 14.53
C TYR A 168 -19.26 -2.87 13.04
N LYS A 169 -20.08 -3.67 12.36
CA LYS A 169 -20.42 -3.50 10.95
C LYS A 169 -21.00 -2.08 10.71
N GLY A 170 -20.65 -1.45 9.59
CA GLY A 170 -21.08 -0.10 9.27
C GLY A 170 -20.02 0.89 9.70
N ARG A 171 -20.11 1.44 10.93
CA ARG A 171 -19.20 2.54 11.33
C ARG A 171 -17.72 2.16 11.31
N ALA A 172 -17.36 0.92 11.66
CA ALA A 172 -15.97 0.48 11.60
C ALA A 172 -15.52 0.08 10.19
N THR A 173 -16.46 -0.20 9.28
CA THR A 173 -16.22 -0.64 7.91
C THR A 173 -16.65 0.38 6.85
N ASP A 174 -16.81 1.64 7.27
CA ASP A 174 -17.19 2.73 6.39
C ASP A 174 -15.96 3.24 5.66
N PHE A 175 -15.96 3.12 4.34
CA PHE A 175 -14.82 3.44 3.49
C PHE A 175 -14.63 4.93 3.33
N HIS A 176 -15.67 5.76 3.52
CA HIS A 176 -15.48 7.22 3.67
C HIS A 176 -14.64 7.59 4.91
N ASN A 177 -14.31 6.62 5.76
CA ASN A 177 -13.47 6.74 6.94
C ASN A 177 -12.20 5.88 6.89
N LEU A 178 -12.05 5.01 5.88
CA LEU A 178 -10.94 4.06 5.78
C LEU A 178 -10.01 4.44 4.64
N PHE A 179 -8.77 4.76 4.97
CA PHE A 179 -7.73 5.12 4.00
C PHE A 179 -6.55 4.16 4.08
N ALA A 180 -5.83 3.97 2.99
CA ALA A 180 -4.52 3.32 3.03
C ALA A 180 -3.49 4.22 3.73
N ALA A 181 -2.66 3.66 4.61
CA ALA A 181 -1.60 4.37 5.33
C ALA A 181 -0.40 3.45 5.57
N GLN A 182 0.80 4.02 5.73
CA GLN A 182 1.93 3.23 6.22
C GLN A 182 1.70 2.77 7.67
N SER A 183 2.17 1.56 7.99
CA SER A 183 2.06 1.01 9.34
C SER A 183 2.70 1.89 10.41
N SER A 184 3.86 2.51 10.10
CA SER A 184 4.57 3.45 10.99
C SER A 184 3.74 4.69 11.24
N ALA A 185 3.32 5.38 10.17
CA ALA A 185 2.54 6.59 10.24
C ALA A 185 1.20 6.41 10.96
N ASN A 186 0.50 5.31 10.66
CA ASN A 186 -0.73 4.92 11.34
C ASN A 186 -0.48 4.70 12.85
N GLY A 187 0.61 3.99 13.20
CA GLY A 187 1.04 3.80 14.58
C GLY A 187 1.35 5.11 15.31
N SER A 188 2.06 6.03 14.64
CA SER A 188 2.37 7.38 15.14
C SER A 188 1.11 8.21 15.37
N ARG A 189 0.13 8.12 14.46
CA ARG A 189 -1.16 8.80 14.60
C ARG A 189 -1.90 8.33 15.84
N HIS A 190 -2.01 7.02 16.05
CA HIS A 190 -2.71 6.44 17.20
C HIS A 190 -4.18 6.93 17.29
N ASN A 191 -4.59 7.49 18.42
CA ASN A 191 -5.93 8.03 18.67
C ASN A 191 -5.90 9.55 18.88
N LYS A 192 -4.86 10.22 18.39
CA LYS A 192 -4.69 11.67 18.55
C LYS A 192 -5.76 12.42 17.75
N ASN A 193 -6.07 13.62 18.21
CA ASN A 193 -6.91 14.53 17.44
C ASN A 193 -6.14 14.97 16.20
N TYR A 194 -6.83 15.21 15.09
CA TYR A 194 -6.21 15.99 14.02
C TYR A 194 -6.10 17.44 14.45
N GLY A 195 -4.91 18.02 14.37
CA GLY A 195 -4.66 19.38 14.79
C GLY A 195 -3.20 19.76 14.57
N THR A 196 -2.87 21.03 14.75
CA THR A 196 -1.49 21.49 14.66
C THR A 196 -0.67 20.90 15.81
N ALA A 197 0.47 20.29 15.46
CA ALA A 197 1.39 19.75 16.45
C ALA A 197 2.21 20.89 17.06
N ASP A 198 2.29 20.94 18.38
CA ASP A 198 2.98 22.03 19.10
C ASP A 198 4.34 21.56 19.62
N SER A 199 5.40 22.21 19.14
CA SER A 199 6.80 21.88 19.49
C SER A 199 7.14 22.05 20.98
N THR A 200 6.27 22.73 21.74
CA THR A 200 6.41 22.88 23.19
C THR A 200 5.75 21.75 23.98
N LYS A 201 4.97 20.88 23.33
CA LYS A 201 4.22 19.79 23.98
C LYS A 201 5.06 18.51 24.09
N VAL A 202 4.71 17.71 25.09
CA VAL A 202 5.33 16.41 25.32
C VAL A 202 5.06 15.50 24.13
N GLY A 203 6.06 14.70 23.75
CA GLY A 203 5.94 13.74 22.66
C GLY A 203 5.95 14.38 21.27
N TYR A 204 6.34 15.66 21.16
CA TYR A 204 6.49 16.32 19.87
C TYR A 204 7.55 15.63 19.00
N ILE A 205 7.16 15.29 17.77
CA ILE A 205 8.02 14.84 16.69
C ILE A 205 7.72 15.72 15.48
N ASP A 206 8.79 16.28 14.92
CA ASP A 206 8.73 17.10 13.72
C ASP A 206 8.79 16.25 12.44
N ARG A 207 8.06 16.68 11.41
CA ARG A 207 8.05 16.08 10.08
C ARG A 207 9.42 15.98 9.42
N THR A 208 10.39 16.80 9.83
CA THR A 208 11.76 16.75 9.28
C THR A 208 12.63 15.67 9.91
N ILE A 209 12.23 15.14 11.08
CA ILE A 209 13.01 14.18 11.86
C ILE A 209 12.64 12.73 11.50
N ASP A 210 11.43 12.48 10.98
CA ASP A 210 10.95 11.13 10.62
C ASP A 210 11.38 10.68 9.20
N ASN A 211 12.69 10.77 8.93
CA ASN A 211 13.37 10.29 7.71
C ASN A 211 12.87 10.82 6.35
N GLY A 212 12.09 11.90 6.30
CA GLY A 212 11.72 12.58 5.04
C GLY A 212 10.72 11.82 4.15
N PHE A 213 10.23 10.66 4.60
CA PHE A 213 9.19 9.87 3.92
C PHE A 213 7.79 10.20 4.45
N ASP A 214 7.72 10.63 5.71
CA ASP A 214 6.48 10.72 6.47
C ASP A 214 6.17 12.20 6.74
N GLY A 215 5.25 12.74 5.94
CA GLY A 215 5.00 14.17 5.82
C GLY A 215 4.22 14.80 6.97
N TYR A 216 4.24 14.22 8.17
CA TYR A 216 3.42 14.60 9.32
C TYR A 216 4.25 15.02 10.54
N SER A 217 3.65 15.80 11.44
CA SER A 217 4.17 16.10 12.78
C SER A 217 3.14 15.66 13.83
N TYR A 218 3.55 15.36 15.05
CA TYR A 218 2.60 15.06 16.12
C TYR A 218 3.16 15.42 17.50
N ASP A 219 2.28 15.60 18.47
CA ASP A 219 2.59 15.66 19.91
C ASP A 219 1.73 14.63 20.66
N ALA A 220 1.69 14.66 22.00
CA ALA A 220 0.88 13.70 22.77
C ALA A 220 -0.64 13.79 22.51
N VAL A 221 -1.15 14.93 22.01
CA VAL A 221 -2.57 15.25 21.85
C VAL A 221 -2.98 15.35 20.38
N ASN A 222 -2.13 15.94 19.55
CA ASN A 222 -2.43 16.31 18.18
C ASN A 222 -1.55 15.57 17.17
N PHE A 223 -2.14 15.28 16.02
CA PHE A 223 -1.46 14.79 14.83
C PHE A 223 -1.75 15.74 13.67
N GLU A 224 -0.69 16.30 13.09
CA GLU A 224 -0.74 17.20 11.96
C GLU A 224 -0.25 16.45 10.71
N PRO A 225 -1.15 16.00 9.82
CA PRO A 225 -0.76 15.34 8.60
C PRO A 225 -0.19 16.35 7.59
N GLY A 226 0.37 15.86 6.49
CA GLY A 226 0.79 16.72 5.39
C GLY A 226 -0.39 17.47 4.77
N ASP A 227 -0.12 18.62 4.14
CA ASP A 227 -1.16 19.49 3.57
C ASP A 227 -2.07 18.78 2.57
N LYS A 228 -1.56 17.79 1.82
CA LYS A 228 -2.36 16.96 0.90
C LYS A 228 -3.49 16.18 1.59
N ASP A 229 -3.35 15.90 2.89
CA ASP A 229 -4.28 15.04 3.64
C ASP A 229 -5.25 15.83 4.52
N LYS A 230 -4.92 17.08 4.85
CA LYS A 230 -5.68 17.88 5.83
C LYS A 230 -7.16 18.04 5.45
N GLY A 231 -7.43 18.38 4.18
CA GLY A 231 -8.79 18.57 3.68
C GLY A 231 -9.62 17.28 3.72
N ARG A 232 -9.10 16.20 3.14
CA ARG A 232 -9.79 14.91 3.05
C ARG A 232 -10.08 14.27 4.40
N LEU A 233 -9.15 14.36 5.34
CA LEU A 233 -9.35 13.83 6.69
C LEU A 233 -10.38 14.66 7.47
N ALA A 234 -10.40 15.98 7.31
CA ALA A 234 -11.44 16.82 7.90
C ALA A 234 -12.84 16.47 7.38
N ARG A 235 -12.98 16.30 6.06
CA ARG A 235 -14.26 15.93 5.42
C ARG A 235 -14.72 14.51 5.76
N ALA A 236 -13.79 13.57 5.96
CA ALA A 236 -14.11 12.25 6.51
C ALA A 236 -14.68 12.35 7.94
N LEU A 237 -14.12 13.21 8.80
CA LEU A 237 -14.63 13.43 10.15
C LEU A 237 -16.02 14.09 10.17
N PHE A 238 -16.26 15.10 9.32
CA PHE A 238 -17.58 15.71 9.18
C PHE A 238 -18.63 14.69 8.74
N TYR A 239 -18.28 13.84 7.77
CA TYR A 239 -19.11 12.74 7.32
C TYR A 239 -19.44 11.78 8.47
N MET A 240 -18.44 11.28 9.19
CA MET A 240 -18.64 10.31 10.27
C MET A 240 -19.55 10.86 11.38
N ALA A 241 -19.37 12.12 11.76
CA ALA A 241 -20.18 12.80 12.76
C ALA A 241 -21.62 13.12 12.29
N THR A 242 -21.89 13.09 10.98
CA THR A 242 -23.24 13.24 10.42
C THR A 242 -23.90 11.88 10.18
N MET A 243 -23.20 10.93 9.55
CA MET A 243 -23.70 9.58 9.22
C MET A 243 -24.04 8.74 10.46
N TYR A 244 -23.28 8.94 11.54
CA TYR A 244 -23.44 8.23 12.80
C TYR A 244 -23.75 9.18 13.96
N LYS A 245 -24.59 10.21 13.72
CA LYS A 245 -24.96 11.23 14.71
C LYS A 245 -25.87 10.73 15.83
N ASP A 246 -26.64 9.68 15.58
CA ASP A 246 -27.60 9.12 16.53
C ASP A 246 -27.03 7.92 17.27
N ASP A 247 -27.60 7.62 18.44
CA ASP A 247 -27.28 6.40 19.18
C ASP A 247 -27.73 5.17 18.38
N GLU A 248 -26.85 4.18 18.26
CA GLU A 248 -27.11 2.93 17.53
C GLU A 248 -27.12 1.75 18.49
N LEU A 249 -28.15 0.91 18.38
CA LEU A 249 -28.25 -0.32 19.16
C LEU A 249 -27.85 -1.52 18.30
N ASP A 250 -26.70 -2.11 18.59
CA ASP A 250 -26.33 -3.41 18.07
C ASP A 250 -26.99 -4.50 18.93
N THR A 251 -28.16 -4.95 18.49
CA THR A 251 -28.94 -5.99 19.19
C THR A 251 -28.26 -7.35 19.18
N ALA A 252 -27.40 -7.63 18.20
CA ALA A 252 -26.72 -8.92 18.09
C ALA A 252 -25.60 -9.06 19.13
N ASN A 253 -24.93 -7.96 19.45
CA ASN A 253 -23.86 -7.93 20.44
C ASN A 253 -24.27 -7.31 21.79
N ASN A 254 -25.51 -6.82 21.91
CA ASN A 254 -26.05 -6.10 23.08
C ASN A 254 -25.21 -4.86 23.45
N ILE A 255 -24.86 -4.05 22.45
CA ILE A 255 -24.03 -2.86 22.61
C ILE A 255 -24.82 -1.63 22.17
N THR A 256 -24.91 -0.63 23.05
CA THR A 256 -25.41 0.70 22.68
C THR A 256 -24.22 1.60 22.37
N MET A 257 -24.11 2.00 21.13
CA MET A 257 -23.07 2.92 20.67
C MET A 257 -23.62 4.34 20.66
N LYS A 258 -22.85 5.30 21.17
CA LYS A 258 -23.28 6.70 21.13
C LYS A 258 -23.06 7.32 19.76
N GLY A 259 -23.87 8.33 19.47
CA GLY A 259 -23.67 9.23 18.33
C GLY A 259 -22.28 9.87 18.35
N LEU A 260 -21.63 9.93 17.17
CA LEU A 260 -20.31 10.55 17.02
C LEU A 260 -20.42 12.07 17.02
N ARG A 261 -19.45 12.71 17.67
CA ARG A 261 -19.43 14.17 17.84
C ARG A 261 -18.07 14.74 17.45
N LEU A 262 -18.10 15.97 16.95
CA LEU A 262 -16.91 16.80 16.83
C LEU A 262 -16.98 17.88 17.91
N LEU A 263 -15.90 18.05 18.66
CA LEU A 263 -15.81 19.00 19.75
C LEU A 263 -14.85 20.13 19.38
N GLU A 264 -15.09 21.32 19.94
CA GLU A 264 -14.19 22.46 19.74
C GLU A 264 -12.80 22.15 20.30
N GLU A 265 -12.75 21.73 21.55
CA GLU A 265 -11.50 21.39 22.24
C GLU A 265 -11.01 19.99 21.89
N ALA A 266 -9.69 19.82 21.89
CA ALA A 266 -9.04 18.52 21.74
C ALA A 266 -9.57 17.51 22.78
N VAL A 267 -9.87 16.29 22.32
CA VAL A 267 -10.23 15.20 23.24
C VAL A 267 -8.96 14.61 23.81
N GLU A 268 -8.80 14.65 25.13
CA GLU A 268 -7.68 13.99 25.79
C GLU A 268 -7.79 12.48 25.63
N TYR A 269 -6.74 11.85 25.10
CA TYR A 269 -6.65 10.41 25.06
C TYR A 269 -6.36 9.88 26.47
N ILE A 270 -7.30 9.12 27.03
CA ILE A 270 -7.11 8.42 28.31
C ILE A 270 -6.78 6.95 28.00
N PRO A 271 -5.54 6.48 28.25
CA PRO A 271 -5.18 5.08 28.04
C PRO A 271 -6.13 4.14 28.77
N GLY A 272 -6.74 3.21 28.03
CA GLY A 272 -7.71 2.24 28.57
C GLY A 272 -9.17 2.71 28.60
N ASN A 273 -9.45 3.98 28.26
CA ASN A 273 -10.81 4.47 28.08
C ASN A 273 -11.13 4.56 26.58
N ALA A 274 -11.54 3.44 26.00
CA ALA A 274 -12.11 3.45 24.66
C ALA A 274 -13.54 4.00 24.77
N GLY A 275 -13.84 5.18 24.21
CA GLY A 275 -15.25 5.55 23.98
C GLY A 275 -15.73 6.90 24.46
N ASN A 276 -15.05 7.99 24.10
CA ASN A 276 -15.66 9.31 24.21
C ASN A 276 -16.63 9.62 23.04
N PHE A 277 -16.67 8.77 22.01
CA PHE A 277 -17.49 8.94 20.79
C PHE A 277 -17.32 10.33 20.17
N ALA A 278 -16.10 10.85 20.26
CA ALA A 278 -15.79 12.21 19.90
C ALA A 278 -14.33 12.37 19.46
N ILE A 279 -14.10 13.32 18.55
CA ILE A 279 -12.80 13.88 18.19
C ILE A 279 -12.89 15.40 18.34
N GLY A 280 -11.80 16.04 18.77
CA GLY A 280 -11.73 17.47 19.03
C GLY A 280 -11.18 18.30 17.86
N ASN A 281 -10.83 19.55 18.16
CA ASN A 281 -10.24 20.54 17.24
C ASN A 281 -11.16 20.95 16.08
N LEU A 282 -12.45 21.10 16.32
CA LEU A 282 -13.43 21.41 15.28
C LEU A 282 -13.07 22.64 14.43
N SER A 283 -12.64 23.76 15.04
CA SER A 283 -12.19 24.95 14.32
C SER A 283 -11.00 24.68 13.39
N THR A 284 -10.08 23.78 13.77
CA THR A 284 -8.95 23.38 12.92
C THR A 284 -9.44 22.57 11.72
N LEU A 285 -10.38 21.64 11.93
CA LEU A 285 -10.98 20.85 10.83
C LEU A 285 -11.72 21.75 9.83
N LEU A 286 -12.46 22.75 10.31
CA LEU A 286 -13.14 23.74 9.47
C LEU A 286 -12.15 24.58 8.67
N LEU A 287 -11.05 25.02 9.32
CA LEU A 287 -9.98 25.75 8.65
C LEU A 287 -9.30 24.89 7.57
N TRP A 288 -9.04 23.61 7.84
CA TRP A 288 -8.46 22.70 6.88
C TRP A 288 -9.38 22.45 5.69
N ASN A 289 -10.67 22.23 5.92
CA ASN A 289 -11.64 22.09 4.84
C ASN A 289 -11.70 23.32 3.93
N LYS A 290 -11.58 24.52 4.51
CA LYS A 290 -11.57 25.79 3.76
C LYS A 290 -10.27 26.00 2.95
N ASN A 291 -9.12 25.64 3.52
CA ASN A 291 -7.81 25.94 2.94
C ASN A 291 -7.29 24.84 2.01
N PHE A 292 -7.75 23.60 2.20
CA PHE A 292 -7.34 22.44 1.42
C PHE A 292 -8.58 21.89 0.70
N GLY A 293 -8.76 22.38 -0.54
CA GLY A 293 -9.87 21.99 -1.41
C GLY A 293 -9.86 20.50 -1.76
N VAL A 294 -10.95 20.04 -2.36
CA VAL A 294 -11.06 18.65 -2.84
C VAL A 294 -10.17 18.47 -4.05
N ASP A 295 -9.46 17.36 -4.10
CA ASP A 295 -8.60 17.01 -5.23
C ASP A 295 -9.12 15.78 -6.00
N TYR A 296 -8.39 15.41 -7.04
CA TYR A 296 -8.74 14.27 -7.90
C TYR A 296 -8.84 12.96 -7.10
N LEU A 297 -7.92 12.70 -6.18
CA LEU A 297 -7.82 11.42 -5.45
C LEU A 297 -8.92 11.30 -4.40
N GLU A 298 -9.25 12.40 -3.72
CA GLU A 298 -10.36 12.42 -2.78
C GLU A 298 -11.72 12.23 -3.47
N MET A 299 -11.94 12.88 -4.62
CA MET A 299 -13.17 12.68 -5.40
C MET A 299 -13.23 11.25 -5.96
N GLN A 300 -12.11 10.71 -6.44
CA GLN A 300 -12.02 9.31 -6.88
C GLN A 300 -12.41 8.36 -5.74
N HIS A 301 -11.86 8.56 -4.54
CA HIS A 301 -12.20 7.77 -3.36
C HIS A 301 -13.71 7.85 -3.07
N ASN A 302 -14.28 9.06 -3.04
CA ASN A 302 -15.71 9.25 -2.79
C ASN A 302 -16.60 8.53 -3.83
N ILE A 303 -16.22 8.58 -5.11
CA ILE A 303 -16.91 7.89 -6.20
C ILE A 303 -16.78 6.37 -6.05
N SER A 304 -15.59 5.86 -5.77
CA SER A 304 -15.32 4.42 -5.59
C SER A 304 -16.07 3.82 -4.41
N VAL A 305 -16.27 4.58 -3.33
CA VAL A 305 -17.09 4.13 -2.19
C VAL A 305 -18.58 4.17 -2.53
N TYR A 306 -19.02 5.18 -3.30
CA TYR A 306 -20.42 5.32 -3.70
C TYR A 306 -20.88 4.24 -4.67
N GLN A 307 -20.13 4.00 -5.74
CA GLN A 307 -20.52 3.13 -6.83
C GLN A 307 -19.29 2.45 -7.45
N ASP A 308 -19.49 1.26 -8.01
CA ASP A 308 -18.44 0.42 -8.60
C ASP A 308 -17.93 0.98 -9.96
N VAL A 309 -17.61 2.28 -10.06
CA VAL A 309 -17.08 2.93 -11.28
C VAL A 309 -15.77 2.30 -11.74
N ILE A 310 -15.07 1.60 -10.85
CA ILE A 310 -13.73 1.07 -11.10
C ILE A 310 -13.69 -0.47 -11.26
N SER A 311 -14.82 -1.19 -11.20
CA SER A 311 -15.06 -2.56 -11.75
C SER A 311 -16.18 -3.31 -10.99
N ILE A 312 -16.95 -4.12 -11.74
CA ILE A 312 -18.18 -4.94 -11.52
C ILE A 312 -18.43 -5.64 -10.15
N ASP A 313 -17.57 -5.53 -9.15
CA ASP A 313 -17.67 -6.36 -7.95
C ASP A 313 -18.30 -5.59 -6.79
N GLY A 314 -19.36 -6.15 -6.18
CA GLY A 314 -20.22 -5.55 -5.15
C GLY A 314 -19.53 -5.10 -3.86
N PHE A 315 -18.73 -4.04 -3.98
CA PHE A 315 -17.88 -3.45 -2.96
C PHE A 315 -18.25 -1.99 -2.66
N ALA A 316 -19.08 -1.37 -3.48
CA ALA A 316 -19.66 -0.06 -3.20
C ALA A 316 -20.62 -0.10 -2.00
N GLN A 317 -20.56 0.97 -1.20
CA GLN A 317 -21.46 1.19 -0.06
C GLN A 317 -22.72 1.96 -0.46
N GLY A 318 -22.82 2.47 -1.68
CA GLY A 318 -24.06 3.05 -2.21
C GLY A 318 -24.34 4.47 -1.76
N ASN A 319 -23.45 5.09 -0.97
CA ASN A 319 -23.60 6.45 -0.47
C ASN A 319 -22.36 7.31 -0.74
N ARG A 320 -22.57 8.63 -0.83
CA ARG A 320 -21.51 9.64 -1.05
C ARG A 320 -21.21 10.43 0.23
N ASN A 321 -20.00 10.95 0.36
CA ASN A 321 -19.63 11.97 1.35
C ASN A 321 -20.04 13.37 0.84
N PRO A 322 -21.08 14.00 1.42
CA PRO A 322 -21.56 15.31 0.97
C PRO A 322 -20.56 16.43 1.22
N TYR A 323 -19.63 16.26 2.17
CA TYR A 323 -18.60 17.26 2.43
C TYR A 323 -17.48 17.20 1.38
N VAL A 324 -17.29 16.07 0.70
CA VAL A 324 -16.43 16.00 -0.50
C VAL A 324 -17.15 16.61 -1.70
N ASP A 325 -18.43 16.31 -1.85
CA ASP A 325 -19.21 16.77 -3.00
C ASP A 325 -19.53 18.27 -2.95
N PHE A 326 -19.69 18.82 -1.75
CA PHE A 326 -19.95 20.24 -1.46
C PHE A 326 -19.25 20.66 -0.14
N PRO A 327 -17.96 21.03 -0.19
CA PRO A 327 -17.16 21.37 0.99
C PRO A 327 -17.74 22.49 1.87
N GLU A 328 -18.49 23.43 1.28
CA GLU A 328 -19.13 24.54 1.99
C GLU A 328 -20.22 24.07 2.98
N LEU A 329 -20.78 22.86 2.80
CA LEU A 329 -21.75 22.31 3.74
C LEU A 329 -21.18 22.13 5.15
N ALA A 330 -19.86 21.98 5.29
CA ALA A 330 -19.22 21.87 6.60
C ALA A 330 -19.45 23.13 7.46
N ASP A 331 -19.39 24.31 6.85
CA ASP A 331 -19.59 25.59 7.56
C ASP A 331 -21.06 25.79 7.98
N TYR A 332 -22.00 25.32 7.17
CA TYR A 332 -23.43 25.33 7.53
C TYR A 332 -23.79 24.30 8.61
N VAL A 333 -23.09 23.17 8.71
CA VAL A 333 -23.40 22.16 9.74
C VAL A 333 -22.64 22.43 11.04
N TYR A 334 -21.36 22.81 10.96
CA TYR A 334 -20.46 22.85 12.09
C TYR A 334 -19.82 24.22 12.35
N GLY A 335 -19.84 25.12 11.38
CA GLY A 335 -19.13 26.39 11.43
C GLY A 335 -19.98 27.60 11.79
N GLU A 336 -19.62 28.75 11.23
CA GLU A 336 -20.20 30.05 11.57
C GLU A 336 -21.61 30.21 11.00
N LYS A 337 -21.89 29.55 9.87
CA LYS A 337 -23.18 29.59 9.17
C LYS A 337 -24.25 28.65 9.72
N LYS A 338 -24.02 28.01 10.89
CA LYS A 338 -24.95 27.02 11.46
C LYS A 338 -26.35 27.54 11.78
N ASN A 339 -26.51 28.85 11.93
CA ASN A 339 -27.82 29.49 12.15
C ASN A 339 -28.44 30.03 10.87
N ASP A 340 -27.75 29.93 9.74
CA ASP A 340 -28.18 30.50 8.48
C ASP A 340 -28.98 29.48 7.67
N ALA A 341 -29.99 29.99 6.95
CA ALA A 341 -30.65 29.23 5.90
C ALA A 341 -29.78 29.20 4.63
N GLY A 342 -30.01 28.22 3.77
CA GLY A 342 -29.29 28.10 2.50
C GLY A 342 -29.98 27.17 1.50
N SER A 343 -29.45 27.12 0.29
CA SER A 343 -29.94 26.26 -0.80
C SER A 343 -28.78 25.58 -1.51
N LEU A 344 -28.98 24.33 -1.93
CA LEU A 344 -27.92 23.56 -2.59
C LEU A 344 -27.51 24.20 -3.92
N LYS A 345 -28.46 24.81 -4.64
CA LYS A 345 -28.21 25.51 -5.91
C LYS A 345 -27.27 26.71 -5.78
N ASP A 346 -27.09 27.24 -4.57
CA ASP A 346 -26.21 28.37 -4.29
C ASP A 346 -24.77 27.90 -4.02
N LEU A 347 -24.54 26.59 -3.93
CA LEU A 347 -23.22 25.98 -3.75
C LEU A 347 -22.67 25.48 -5.09
N THR A 348 -21.34 25.46 -5.21
CA THR A 348 -20.67 24.90 -6.39
C THR A 348 -20.25 23.46 -6.06
N PRO A 349 -20.71 22.45 -6.81
CA PRO A 349 -20.28 21.08 -6.58
C PRO A 349 -18.81 20.90 -6.94
N SER A 350 -18.07 20.10 -6.17
CA SER A 350 -16.68 19.76 -6.42
C SER A 350 -16.44 19.18 -7.83
N GLU A 351 -17.38 18.41 -8.38
CA GLU A 351 -17.24 17.89 -9.76
C GLU A 351 -17.06 19.00 -10.80
N ARG A 352 -17.73 20.15 -10.63
CA ARG A 352 -17.59 21.29 -11.54
C ARG A 352 -16.26 22.01 -11.33
N LEU A 353 -15.76 22.08 -10.10
CA LEU A 353 -14.44 22.67 -9.80
C LEU A 353 -13.29 21.85 -10.37
N LEU A 354 -13.47 20.52 -10.41
CA LEU A 354 -12.51 19.56 -10.96
C LEU A 354 -12.67 19.33 -12.48
N GLY A 355 -13.76 19.83 -13.08
CA GLY A 355 -14.12 19.56 -14.47
C GLY A 355 -14.57 18.12 -14.72
N SER A 356 -14.96 17.38 -13.67
CA SER A 356 -15.40 15.99 -13.74
C SER A 356 -16.89 15.83 -14.07
N ASP A 357 -17.61 16.92 -14.33
CA ASP A 357 -18.99 16.92 -14.80
C ASP A 357 -19.10 16.62 -16.31
N GLU A 358 -17.97 16.67 -17.03
CA GLU A 358 -17.85 16.39 -18.46
C GLU A 358 -17.08 15.09 -18.77
N HIS A 359 -17.49 14.39 -19.84
CA HIS A 359 -16.81 13.20 -20.34
C HIS A 359 -15.68 13.57 -21.31
N VAL A 360 -14.55 14.02 -20.76
CA VAL A 360 -13.38 14.48 -21.52
C VAL A 360 -12.17 13.62 -21.18
N PHE A 361 -11.40 13.23 -22.22
CA PHE A 361 -10.17 12.48 -22.03
C PHE A 361 -9.19 13.25 -21.14
N SER A 362 -8.67 12.58 -20.11
CA SER A 362 -7.76 13.17 -19.13
C SER A 362 -6.33 12.66 -19.29
N HIS A 363 -6.13 11.34 -19.18
CA HIS A 363 -4.80 10.71 -19.22
C HIS A 363 -4.90 9.21 -19.53
N TYR A 364 -3.76 8.56 -19.78
CA TYR A 364 -3.69 7.10 -19.73
C TYR A 364 -3.29 6.64 -18.32
N ALA A 365 -3.69 5.43 -17.95
CA ALA A 365 -3.26 4.78 -16.71
C ALA A 365 -2.91 3.31 -16.96
N LEU A 366 -1.95 2.79 -16.20
CA LEU A 366 -1.71 1.36 -16.09
C LEU A 366 -2.78 0.78 -15.16
N LYS A 367 -3.67 -0.05 -15.70
CA LYS A 367 -4.72 -0.71 -14.91
C LYS A 367 -4.21 -1.98 -14.25
N SER A 368 -3.38 -2.75 -14.96
CA SER A 368 -2.69 -3.91 -14.39
C SER A 368 -1.47 -4.30 -15.21
N ALA A 369 -0.49 -4.92 -14.56
CA ALA A 369 0.63 -5.60 -15.20
C ALA A 369 0.98 -6.87 -14.41
N ARG A 370 0.99 -8.02 -15.09
CA ARG A 370 1.45 -9.27 -14.49
C ARG A 370 2.94 -9.16 -14.19
N ARG A 371 3.25 -9.15 -12.89
CA ARG A 371 4.64 -9.03 -12.40
C ARG A 371 5.34 -10.36 -12.26
N GLU A 372 4.62 -11.43 -11.95
CA GLU A 372 5.19 -12.77 -11.73
C GLU A 372 5.13 -13.60 -13.02
N HIS A 373 6.31 -13.89 -13.57
CA HIS A 373 6.48 -14.69 -14.79
C HIS A 373 7.33 -15.92 -14.52
N GLN A 374 7.15 -16.96 -15.31
CA GLN A 374 7.99 -18.16 -15.26
C GLN A 374 9.07 -18.08 -16.33
N LEU A 375 10.22 -18.71 -16.06
CA LEU A 375 11.22 -18.93 -17.09
C LEU A 375 10.63 -19.73 -18.26
N GLY A 376 11.00 -19.39 -19.49
CA GLY A 376 10.43 -19.98 -20.71
C GLY A 376 9.07 -19.39 -21.13
N GLU A 377 8.40 -18.61 -20.28
CA GLU A 377 7.22 -17.84 -20.72
C GLU A 377 7.66 -16.69 -21.63
N THR A 378 6.84 -16.40 -22.63
CA THR A 378 6.97 -15.22 -23.48
C THR A 378 5.97 -14.18 -23.00
N LEU A 379 6.42 -12.93 -22.82
CA LEU A 379 5.52 -11.83 -22.47
C LEU A 379 4.44 -11.65 -23.55
N ALA A 380 3.18 -11.77 -23.15
CA ALA A 380 2.02 -11.63 -24.01
C ALA A 380 1.34 -10.26 -23.84
N PRO A 381 0.65 -9.73 -24.87
CA PRO A 381 -0.16 -8.52 -24.73
C PRO A 381 -1.27 -8.61 -23.67
N SER A 382 -1.68 -9.83 -23.27
CA SER A 382 -2.65 -10.06 -22.20
C SER A 382 -2.05 -9.91 -20.79
N ASP A 383 -0.73 -9.76 -20.67
CA ASP A 383 -0.05 -9.61 -19.38
C ASP A 383 -0.10 -8.18 -18.85
N TYR A 384 -0.69 -7.22 -19.56
CA TYR A 384 -0.89 -5.86 -19.08
C TYR A 384 -2.15 -5.23 -19.68
N GLU A 385 -2.72 -4.28 -18.96
CA GLU A 385 -3.88 -3.51 -19.41
C GLU A 385 -3.61 -2.01 -19.19
N VAL A 386 -3.70 -1.24 -20.27
CA VAL A 386 -3.65 0.23 -20.24
C VAL A 386 -5.03 0.75 -20.57
N VAL A 387 -5.47 1.79 -19.85
CA VAL A 387 -6.78 2.42 -20.05
C VAL A 387 -6.63 3.91 -20.36
N LYS A 388 -7.59 4.49 -21.08
CA LYS A 388 -7.83 5.93 -21.06
C LYS A 388 -8.73 6.25 -19.89
N VAL A 389 -8.35 7.24 -19.11
CA VAL A 389 -9.14 7.77 -17.99
C VAL A 389 -9.73 9.11 -18.42
N TYR A 390 -10.99 9.31 -18.09
CA TYR A 390 -11.75 10.54 -18.37
C TYR A 390 -11.87 11.41 -17.11
N GLN A 391 -12.19 12.68 -17.28
CA GLN A 391 -12.35 13.61 -16.16
C GLN A 391 -13.47 13.18 -15.21
N ASP A 392 -14.51 12.52 -15.71
CA ASP A 392 -15.59 11.91 -14.93
C ASP A 392 -15.23 10.57 -14.23
N TYR A 393 -13.93 10.24 -14.18
CA TYR A 393 -13.38 9.02 -13.55
C TYR A 393 -13.75 7.70 -14.22
N THR A 394 -14.48 7.74 -15.34
CA THR A 394 -14.68 6.54 -16.17
C THR A 394 -13.41 6.21 -16.94
N TYR A 395 -13.30 4.98 -17.43
CA TYR A 395 -12.17 4.58 -18.25
C TYR A 395 -12.54 3.53 -19.30
N GLU A 396 -11.78 3.50 -20.39
CA GLU A 396 -11.93 2.51 -21.48
C GLU A 396 -10.59 1.81 -21.78
N PRO A 397 -10.59 0.49 -22.09
CA PRO A 397 -9.38 -0.24 -22.47
C PRO A 397 -8.73 0.32 -23.75
N VAL A 398 -7.41 0.30 -23.79
CA VAL A 398 -6.61 0.66 -24.97
C VAL A 398 -5.96 -0.58 -25.55
N THR A 399 -6.12 -0.79 -26.86
CA THR A 399 -5.58 -1.97 -27.55
C THR A 399 -4.56 -1.64 -28.64
N THR A 400 -4.34 -0.36 -28.94
CA THR A 400 -3.45 0.11 -30.02
C THR A 400 -2.53 1.24 -29.54
N GLY A 401 -1.33 1.35 -30.13
CA GLY A 401 -0.39 2.43 -29.82
C GLY A 401 0.38 2.24 -28.51
N ILE A 402 0.29 1.05 -27.91
CA ILE A 402 1.07 0.66 -26.74
C ILE A 402 2.35 -0.02 -27.21
N THR A 403 3.48 0.36 -26.62
CA THR A 403 4.77 -0.31 -26.81
C THR A 403 5.28 -0.84 -25.48
N HIS A 404 5.83 -2.05 -25.48
CA HIS A 404 6.40 -2.67 -24.29
C HIS A 404 7.89 -2.96 -24.52
N SER A 405 8.76 -2.62 -23.56
CA SER A 405 10.22 -2.78 -23.71
C SER A 405 10.67 -4.23 -23.95
N LEU A 406 9.91 -5.18 -23.40
CA LEU A 406 10.12 -6.63 -23.51
C LEU A 406 9.08 -7.34 -24.40
N ALA A 407 8.46 -6.63 -25.37
CA ALA A 407 7.45 -7.23 -26.24
C ALA A 407 7.99 -8.48 -26.98
N GLY A 408 7.34 -9.63 -26.80
CA GLY A 408 7.77 -10.90 -27.40
C GLY A 408 9.07 -11.50 -26.81
N HIS A 409 9.58 -10.93 -25.71
CA HIS A 409 10.73 -11.47 -24.99
C HIS A 409 10.35 -12.78 -24.30
N THR A 410 11.19 -13.80 -24.42
CA THR A 410 11.04 -15.08 -23.71
C THR A 410 12.02 -15.12 -22.56
N PHE A 411 11.49 -15.21 -21.33
CA PHE A 411 12.29 -15.09 -20.12
C PHE A 411 13.25 -16.26 -19.95
N SER A 412 14.50 -15.97 -19.59
CA SER A 412 15.56 -16.96 -19.43
C SER A 412 16.37 -16.73 -18.17
N ALA A 413 17.23 -17.69 -17.80
CA ALA A 413 18.13 -17.53 -16.66
C ALA A 413 19.10 -16.33 -16.79
N ALA A 414 19.36 -15.87 -18.02
CA ALA A 414 20.23 -14.73 -18.27
C ALA A 414 19.61 -13.39 -17.85
N ASP A 415 18.29 -13.34 -17.69
CA ASP A 415 17.54 -12.16 -17.26
C ASP A 415 17.64 -11.91 -15.74
N GLY A 416 18.20 -12.86 -15.00
CA GLY A 416 18.32 -12.79 -13.54
C GLY A 416 16.99 -12.97 -12.81
N ASP A 417 16.91 -12.40 -11.61
CA ASP A 417 15.80 -12.56 -10.67
C ASP A 417 14.60 -11.67 -10.99
N SER A 418 14.90 -10.52 -11.59
CA SER A 418 13.92 -9.48 -11.89
C SER A 418 14.42 -8.59 -13.02
N LEU A 419 13.49 -8.11 -13.83
CA LEU A 419 13.74 -7.16 -14.90
C LEU A 419 12.89 -5.91 -14.67
N GLU A 420 13.46 -4.75 -14.95
CA GLU A 420 12.64 -3.55 -15.14
C GLU A 420 12.02 -3.56 -16.54
N ALA A 421 10.71 -3.41 -16.59
CA ALA A 421 9.93 -3.33 -17.81
C ALA A 421 9.26 -1.96 -17.91
N THR A 422 9.04 -1.50 -19.14
CA THR A 422 8.36 -0.24 -19.41
C THR A 422 7.26 -0.42 -20.43
N ILE A 423 6.08 0.12 -20.12
CA ILE A 423 4.96 0.26 -21.03
C ILE A 423 4.86 1.73 -21.42
N SER A 424 4.88 2.04 -22.71
CA SER A 424 4.77 3.41 -23.20
C SER A 424 3.58 3.59 -24.13
N ILE A 425 2.92 4.73 -24.03
CA ILE A 425 1.82 5.15 -24.90
C ILE A 425 1.85 6.67 -25.06
N ALA A 426 1.82 7.16 -26.30
CA ALA A 426 2.02 8.57 -26.62
C ALA A 426 3.28 9.12 -25.91
N SER A 427 3.14 10.08 -25.00
CA SER A 427 4.24 10.65 -24.20
C SER A 427 4.35 10.06 -22.79
N GLN A 428 3.49 9.12 -22.40
CA GLN A 428 3.47 8.52 -21.07
C GLN A 428 4.26 7.21 -21.05
N THR A 429 4.91 6.93 -19.92
CA THR A 429 5.65 5.68 -19.68
C THR A 429 5.39 5.20 -18.26
N PHE A 430 4.97 3.95 -18.13
CA PHE A 430 4.77 3.23 -16.88
C PHE A 430 5.92 2.26 -16.69
N LYS A 431 6.55 2.29 -15.52
CA LYS A 431 7.65 1.38 -15.16
C LYS A 431 7.16 0.37 -14.15
N TYR A 432 7.55 -0.89 -14.31
CA TYR A 432 7.23 -1.92 -13.35
C TYR A 432 8.30 -3.02 -13.33
N THR A 433 8.37 -3.75 -12.23
CA THR A 433 9.33 -4.83 -12.04
C THR A 433 8.66 -6.17 -12.34
N ILE A 434 9.24 -6.92 -13.27
CA ILE A 434 8.93 -8.33 -13.49
C ILE A 434 9.80 -9.15 -12.55
N VAL A 435 9.18 -10.07 -11.81
CA VAL A 435 9.84 -11.07 -10.99
C VAL A 435 9.78 -12.40 -11.71
N LEU A 436 10.95 -13.00 -11.91
CA LEU A 436 11.07 -14.28 -12.59
C LEU A 436 11.09 -15.42 -11.57
N ASN A 437 10.23 -16.40 -11.81
CA ASN A 437 10.18 -17.64 -11.05
C ASN A 437 10.66 -18.80 -11.91
N PRO A 438 11.26 -19.84 -11.28
CA PRO A 438 11.46 -21.12 -11.92
C PRO A 438 10.20 -21.59 -12.65
N MET A 439 10.34 -22.29 -13.78
CA MET A 439 9.19 -22.95 -14.42
C MET A 439 8.36 -23.68 -13.37
N ALA A 440 7.04 -23.46 -13.38
CA ALA A 440 6.17 -24.21 -12.50
C ALA A 440 6.35 -25.68 -12.84
N SER A 441 6.99 -26.42 -11.93
CA SER A 441 6.64 -27.82 -11.82
C SER A 441 5.13 -27.83 -11.54
N THR A 442 4.38 -28.70 -12.19
CA THR A 442 2.94 -28.91 -11.93
C THR A 442 2.64 -29.38 -10.50
N ALA A 443 3.61 -29.29 -9.60
CA ALA A 443 3.57 -29.76 -8.24
C ALA A 443 3.99 -28.63 -7.28
N SER A 444 3.01 -27.80 -6.92
CA SER A 444 3.00 -27.09 -5.66
C SER A 444 2.45 -28.07 -4.62
N GLY A 445 3.33 -28.61 -3.77
CA GLY A 445 2.94 -29.54 -2.72
C GLY A 445 3.67 -29.22 -1.42
N PRO A 446 3.07 -29.45 -0.24
CA PRO A 446 3.77 -29.32 1.02
C PRO A 446 5.00 -30.24 1.01
N ILE A 447 6.10 -29.74 1.56
CA ILE A 447 7.32 -30.52 1.64
C ILE A 447 7.10 -31.64 2.66
N HIS A 448 7.06 -32.88 2.18
CA HIS A 448 6.88 -34.06 3.03
C HIS A 448 8.23 -34.62 3.42
N LEU A 449 8.60 -34.47 4.69
CA LEU A 449 9.72 -35.19 5.30
C LEU A 449 9.18 -36.49 5.86
N SER A 450 9.50 -37.63 5.24
CA SER A 450 9.07 -38.94 5.76
C SER A 450 10.14 -39.53 6.67
N HIS A 451 9.86 -39.60 7.98
CA HIS A 451 10.66 -40.36 8.95
C HIS A 451 9.83 -41.48 9.58
N LYS A 452 10.47 -42.60 9.95
CA LYS A 452 9.79 -43.88 10.21
C LYS A 452 9.05 -43.99 11.56
N THR A 453 9.14 -43.02 12.46
CA THR A 453 8.51 -43.06 13.80
C THR A 453 8.26 -41.65 14.33
N GLY A 454 7.06 -41.38 14.84
CA GLY A 454 6.60 -40.06 15.29
C GLY A 454 7.30 -39.49 16.53
N ASP A 455 6.99 -38.20 16.74
CA ASP A 455 7.47 -37.18 17.67
C ASP A 455 8.99 -36.93 17.74
N PHE A 456 9.33 -35.79 17.14
CA PHE A 456 10.65 -35.25 16.81
C PHE A 456 11.69 -35.39 17.91
N ASP A 457 12.76 -36.14 17.61
CA ASP A 457 14.10 -35.78 18.06
C ASP A 457 15.18 -36.44 17.17
N ILE A 458 16.07 -35.60 16.63
CA ILE A 458 17.50 -35.88 16.43
C ILE A 458 17.83 -36.90 15.32
N LEU A 459 18.17 -36.35 14.15
CA LEU A 459 18.99 -37.02 13.14
C LEU A 459 20.33 -37.38 13.75
N LYS A 460 20.55 -38.67 14.06
CA LYS A 460 21.91 -39.17 14.27
C LYS A 460 22.69 -38.88 13.00
N SER A 461 23.83 -38.19 13.12
CA SER A 461 24.83 -38.01 12.08
C SER A 461 24.91 -39.27 11.18
N GLY A 462 24.54 -39.13 9.90
CA GLY A 462 24.65 -40.21 8.90
C GLY A 462 23.35 -40.98 8.59
N GLN A 463 22.18 -40.35 8.61
CA GLN A 463 20.94 -40.95 8.09
C GLN A 463 20.22 -40.03 7.09
N ASP A 464 20.04 -40.55 5.87
CA ASP A 464 19.31 -39.96 4.74
C ASP A 464 17.80 -39.79 5.05
N GLN A 465 17.21 -38.65 4.73
CA GLN A 465 15.75 -38.46 4.76
C GLN A 465 15.19 -38.26 3.36
N ASN A 466 14.05 -38.89 3.07
CA ASN A 466 13.32 -38.62 1.84
C ASN A 466 12.39 -37.43 2.02
N VAL A 467 12.53 -36.48 1.11
CA VAL A 467 11.83 -35.20 1.09
C VAL A 467 11.13 -35.05 -0.24
N SER A 468 9.80 -34.87 -0.25
CA SER A 468 9.09 -34.57 -1.48
C SER A 468 9.04 -33.06 -1.70
N TYR A 469 9.59 -32.59 -2.83
CA TYR A 469 9.38 -31.23 -3.34
C TYR A 469 8.48 -31.33 -4.57
N GLY A 470 7.21 -30.98 -4.40
CA GLY A 470 6.20 -31.26 -5.42
C GLY A 470 6.04 -32.77 -5.66
N ASN A 471 6.21 -33.22 -6.90
CA ASN A 471 6.09 -34.63 -7.30
C ASN A 471 7.43 -35.39 -7.26
N TYR A 472 8.51 -34.74 -6.80
CA TYR A 472 9.86 -35.28 -6.85
C TYR A 472 10.34 -35.63 -5.45
N ASN A 473 10.94 -36.82 -5.31
CA ASN A 473 11.56 -37.25 -4.06
C ASN A 473 13.06 -36.96 -4.07
N PHE A 474 13.54 -36.40 -2.97
CA PHE A 474 14.95 -36.05 -2.74
C PHE A 474 15.46 -36.70 -1.46
N VAL A 475 16.71 -37.14 -1.48
CA VAL A 475 17.48 -37.48 -0.30
C VAL A 475 18.10 -36.21 0.28
N LEU A 476 17.84 -35.96 1.55
CA LEU A 476 18.39 -34.85 2.33
C LEU A 476 19.56 -35.31 3.18
N ASN A 477 20.71 -34.68 2.97
CA ASN A 477 21.94 -34.84 3.74
C ASN A 477 22.40 -33.49 4.27
N PHE A 478 22.97 -33.43 5.48
CA PHE A 478 23.44 -32.14 6.01
C PHE A 478 24.53 -32.30 7.07
N THR A 479 25.21 -31.20 7.37
CA THR A 479 26.25 -31.11 8.40
C THR A 479 26.05 -29.85 9.22
N THR A 480 26.27 -29.90 10.54
CA THR A 480 26.06 -28.77 11.48
C THR A 480 27.32 -28.50 12.31
N SER A 481 27.46 -27.30 12.92
CA SER A 481 28.52 -26.98 13.90
C SER A 481 27.94 -26.60 15.28
N GLY A 482 28.66 -26.92 16.37
CA GLY A 482 28.33 -26.50 17.74
C GLY A 482 28.22 -27.62 18.80
N ASN A 483 28.27 -27.25 20.07
CA ASN A 483 28.15 -28.16 21.22
C ASN A 483 26.69 -28.58 21.44
N GLY A 484 26.30 -29.68 20.80
CA GLY A 484 24.99 -30.32 20.97
C GLY A 484 24.74 -31.28 19.82
N LEU A 485 25.46 -32.41 19.80
CA LEU A 485 25.40 -33.48 18.78
C LEU A 485 24.07 -34.25 18.75
N THR A 486 22.97 -33.59 19.08
CA THR A 486 21.67 -34.22 19.11
C THR A 486 20.66 -33.40 18.30
N GLN A 487 20.28 -32.18 18.65
CA GLN A 487 19.00 -31.65 18.13
C GLN A 487 19.06 -30.82 16.82
N GLY A 488 19.87 -31.20 15.84
CA GLY A 488 20.35 -30.33 14.74
C GLY A 488 19.40 -29.93 13.58
N LEU A 489 18.07 -30.11 13.63
CA LEU A 489 17.20 -29.65 12.55
C LEU A 489 15.94 -28.96 13.09
N HIS A 490 15.82 -27.65 12.81
CA HIS A 490 14.63 -26.87 13.13
C HIS A 490 13.91 -26.49 11.84
N VAL A 491 12.96 -27.33 11.41
CA VAL A 491 12.10 -27.07 10.24
C VAL A 491 10.96 -26.16 10.69
N GLN A 492 11.01 -24.87 10.36
CA GLN A 492 9.86 -23.98 10.54
C GLN A 492 9.21 -23.70 9.19
N ASN A 493 7.91 -23.92 9.11
CA ASN A 493 7.07 -23.30 8.09
C ASN A 493 6.69 -21.90 8.61
N ILE A 494 7.55 -20.91 8.36
CA ILE A 494 7.34 -19.56 8.89
C ILE A 494 6.36 -18.82 7.98
N SER A 495 5.10 -18.71 8.40
CA SER A 495 4.09 -17.93 7.66
C SER A 495 4.39 -16.42 7.63
N THR A 496 5.27 -15.91 8.50
CA THR A 496 5.55 -14.47 8.64
C THR A 496 6.60 -13.92 7.67
N ASN A 497 7.35 -14.78 6.97
CA ASN A 497 8.40 -14.38 6.01
C ASN A 497 8.11 -14.86 4.57
N GLY A 498 6.91 -15.38 4.29
CA GLY A 498 6.50 -15.95 3.01
C GLY A 498 6.66 -17.48 2.92
N PRO A 499 6.31 -18.12 1.79
CA PRO A 499 6.38 -19.58 1.64
C PRO A 499 7.82 -20.11 1.64
N GLY A 500 8.06 -21.28 2.23
CA GLY A 500 9.36 -21.99 2.19
C GLY A 500 9.72 -22.72 3.51
N ILE A 501 10.76 -23.55 3.49
CA ILE A 501 11.32 -24.21 4.67
C ILE A 501 12.66 -23.62 5.04
N THR A 502 12.81 -23.23 6.30
CA THR A 502 14.11 -22.83 6.88
C THR A 502 14.81 -24.02 7.54
N PHE A 503 16.09 -24.19 7.24
CA PHE A 503 17.03 -25.15 7.79
C PHE A 503 18.11 -24.40 8.58
N GLY A 504 18.31 -24.75 9.85
CA GLY A 504 19.31 -24.10 10.72
C GLY A 504 18.87 -22.74 11.28
N SER A 505 19.63 -22.23 12.24
CA SER A 505 19.43 -20.91 12.87
C SER A 505 20.76 -20.30 13.31
N GLY A 506 20.76 -19.03 13.74
CA GLY A 506 21.96 -18.39 14.31
C GLY A 506 22.51 -19.11 15.55
N SER A 507 21.67 -19.77 16.35
CA SER A 507 22.10 -20.58 17.50
C SER A 507 22.42 -22.03 17.13
N ARG A 508 22.05 -22.47 15.92
CA ARG A 508 22.15 -23.86 15.45
C ARG A 508 22.54 -23.87 13.96
N PRO A 509 23.80 -23.54 13.63
CA PRO A 509 24.19 -23.32 12.26
C PRO A 509 24.20 -24.61 11.43
N LEU A 510 23.67 -24.51 10.22
CA LEU A 510 23.76 -25.51 9.16
C LEU A 510 25.02 -25.23 8.33
N ASN A 511 26.01 -26.13 8.37
CA ASN A 511 27.27 -25.99 7.62
C ASN A 511 27.13 -26.41 6.15
N SER A 512 26.33 -27.45 5.90
CA SER A 512 26.12 -27.98 4.57
C SER A 512 24.72 -28.58 4.47
N LEU A 513 24.07 -28.42 3.32
CA LEU A 513 22.84 -29.10 2.93
C LEU A 513 23.01 -29.70 1.54
N THR A 514 22.78 -30.99 1.39
CA THR A 514 22.77 -31.68 0.11
C THR A 514 21.39 -32.25 -0.14
N LEU A 515 20.79 -31.91 -1.28
CA LEU A 515 19.53 -32.45 -1.78
C LEU A 515 19.80 -33.21 -3.06
N THR A 516 19.65 -34.53 -3.04
CA THR A 516 19.90 -35.39 -4.20
C THR A 516 18.62 -36.05 -4.67
N THR A 517 18.32 -36.03 -5.96
CA THR A 517 17.10 -36.68 -6.47
C THR A 517 17.19 -38.20 -6.27
N VAL A 518 16.10 -38.81 -5.79
CA VAL A 518 16.08 -40.27 -5.58
C VAL A 518 16.18 -41.01 -6.91
N ALA A 519 15.48 -40.50 -7.93
CA ALA A 519 15.52 -41.05 -9.28
C ALA A 519 16.47 -40.24 -10.18
N SER A 520 17.02 -40.92 -11.18
CA SER A 520 17.70 -40.26 -12.29
C SER A 520 16.69 -39.61 -13.22
N PHE A 521 17.00 -38.40 -13.65
CA PHE A 521 16.27 -37.73 -14.71
C PHE A 521 16.96 -37.94 -16.06
N THR A 522 16.22 -37.69 -17.13
CA THR A 522 16.69 -37.80 -18.52
C THR A 522 16.47 -36.49 -19.25
N ASN A 523 17.44 -36.10 -20.09
CA ASN A 523 17.35 -34.93 -20.98
C ASN A 523 16.99 -33.61 -20.27
N ILE A 524 17.60 -33.37 -19.10
CA ILE A 524 17.47 -32.07 -18.44
C ILE A 524 18.50 -31.12 -19.03
N ASP A 525 18.09 -29.94 -19.45
CA ASP A 525 18.98 -28.88 -19.95
C ASP A 525 19.04 -27.67 -19.03
N ALA A 526 18.22 -27.60 -17.97
CA ALA A 526 18.32 -26.58 -16.92
C ALA A 526 17.77 -27.08 -15.59
N ALA A 527 18.32 -26.56 -14.49
CA ALA A 527 17.81 -26.77 -13.13
C ALA A 527 17.68 -25.42 -12.45
N TYR A 528 16.57 -25.13 -11.77
CA TYR A 528 16.29 -23.83 -11.18
C TYR A 528 16.02 -23.97 -9.69
N ILE A 529 16.53 -23.04 -8.88
CA ILE A 529 16.37 -23.09 -7.43
C ILE A 529 16.20 -21.70 -6.81
N LYS A 530 15.23 -21.58 -5.90
CA LYS A 530 14.95 -20.36 -5.13
C LYS A 530 15.26 -20.62 -3.67
N ALA A 531 16.35 -20.04 -3.16
CA ALA A 531 16.78 -20.15 -1.77
C ALA A 531 17.10 -18.76 -1.18
N ALA A 532 17.24 -18.63 0.14
CA ALA A 532 17.53 -17.36 0.81
C ALA A 532 18.32 -17.60 2.11
N ALA A 533 18.93 -16.56 2.68
CA ALA A 533 19.42 -16.62 4.04
C ALA A 533 18.22 -16.84 4.99
N GLY A 534 18.35 -17.77 5.92
CA GLY A 534 17.37 -18.02 6.96
C GLY A 534 17.37 -16.94 8.04
N ASN A 535 18.52 -16.30 8.27
CA ASN A 535 18.71 -15.22 9.26
C ASN A 535 19.83 -14.25 8.83
N SER A 536 19.92 -13.09 9.47
CA SER A 536 21.04 -12.15 9.29
C SER A 536 22.40 -12.80 9.59
N GLY A 537 23.40 -12.50 8.76
CA GLY A 537 24.75 -13.07 8.85
C GLY A 537 24.89 -14.49 8.31
N SER A 538 23.87 -15.06 7.65
CA SER A 538 24.02 -16.36 6.96
C SER A 538 24.69 -16.17 5.60
N SER A 539 25.52 -17.12 5.20
CA SER A 539 26.25 -17.14 3.92
C SER A 539 26.33 -18.57 3.41
N TYR A 540 25.91 -18.85 2.17
CA TYR A 540 26.03 -20.19 1.55
C TYR A 540 26.47 -20.12 0.10
N GLU A 541 27.34 -21.00 -0.35
CA GLU A 541 27.60 -21.27 -1.77
C GLU A 541 26.72 -22.42 -2.24
N LEU A 542 26.30 -22.43 -3.52
CA LEU A 542 25.61 -23.57 -4.12
C LEU A 542 26.50 -24.22 -5.17
N THR A 543 26.54 -25.55 -5.14
CA THR A 543 27.05 -26.39 -6.22
C THR A 543 25.92 -27.30 -6.71
N ILE A 544 25.70 -27.34 -8.02
CA ILE A 544 24.79 -28.30 -8.67
C ILE A 544 25.64 -29.36 -9.36
N LYS A 545 25.35 -30.62 -9.05
CA LYS A 545 25.94 -31.77 -9.73
C LYS A 545 24.88 -32.58 -10.47
N VAL A 546 25.27 -33.15 -11.61
CA VAL A 546 24.55 -34.26 -12.22
C VAL A 546 25.44 -35.50 -12.13
N ASN A 547 24.98 -36.51 -11.41
CA ASN A 547 25.82 -37.58 -10.88
C ASN A 547 27.00 -36.96 -10.10
N ASP A 548 28.23 -37.25 -10.49
CA ASP A 548 29.45 -36.70 -9.87
C ASP A 548 30.01 -35.46 -10.58
N GLU A 549 29.45 -35.07 -11.73
CA GLU A 549 29.91 -33.93 -12.53
C GLU A 549 29.32 -32.62 -11.99
N ILE A 550 30.18 -31.64 -11.66
CA ILE A 550 29.75 -30.28 -11.33
C ILE A 550 29.31 -29.61 -12.63
N VAL A 551 28.02 -29.28 -12.70
CA VAL A 551 27.43 -28.61 -13.87
C VAL A 551 27.28 -27.11 -13.63
N LEU A 552 27.20 -26.67 -12.37
CA LEU A 552 27.07 -25.27 -12.02
C LEU A 552 27.56 -25.00 -10.60
N THR A 553 28.23 -23.86 -10.40
CA THR A 553 28.53 -23.29 -9.09
C THR A 553 28.00 -21.86 -9.02
N GLY A 554 27.42 -21.49 -7.89
CA GLY A 554 26.86 -20.17 -7.63
C GLY A 554 27.56 -19.48 -6.45
N GLY A 555 27.62 -18.15 -6.48
CA GLY A 555 28.25 -17.32 -5.44
C GLY A 555 27.49 -17.30 -4.10
N PRO A 556 27.94 -16.48 -3.14
CA PRO A 556 27.49 -16.56 -1.75
C PRO A 556 26.09 -15.95 -1.51
N ILE A 557 25.21 -16.75 -0.93
CA ILE A 557 23.83 -16.49 -0.48
C ILE A 557 23.87 -15.72 0.85
N ASN A 558 23.92 -14.38 0.82
CA ASN A 558 24.32 -13.56 1.99
C ASN A 558 23.22 -12.68 2.65
N ASN A 559 22.05 -12.50 2.04
CA ASN A 559 21.14 -11.40 2.43
C ASN A 559 19.95 -11.86 3.28
N SER A 560 19.76 -11.21 4.44
CA SER A 560 18.56 -11.30 5.28
C SER A 560 17.28 -10.82 4.60
N ASP A 561 17.41 -10.07 3.51
CA ASP A 561 16.29 -9.45 2.79
C ASP A 561 15.71 -10.30 1.66
N GLY A 562 16.03 -11.59 1.65
CA GLY A 562 15.26 -12.56 0.89
C GLY A 562 15.73 -12.70 -0.56
N VAL A 563 16.06 -13.96 -0.84
CA VAL A 563 16.19 -14.58 -2.15
C VAL A 563 17.55 -14.42 -2.85
N PHE A 564 18.36 -15.47 -2.75
CA PHE A 564 19.33 -15.84 -3.76
C PHE A 564 18.62 -16.84 -4.70
N ARG A 565 18.10 -16.37 -5.83
CA ARG A 565 17.56 -17.25 -6.86
C ARG A 565 18.75 -17.69 -7.70
N LEU A 566 19.23 -18.92 -7.52
CA LEU A 566 20.06 -19.52 -8.55
C LEU A 566 19.11 -20.01 -9.62
N HIS A 567 18.88 -19.15 -10.59
CA HIS A 567 18.38 -19.56 -11.89
C HIS A 567 19.50 -20.42 -12.47
N GLY A 568 19.51 -21.72 -12.14
CA GLY A 568 20.58 -22.57 -12.61
C GLY A 568 20.58 -22.49 -14.13
N GLY A 569 21.77 -22.19 -14.62
CA GLY A 569 22.00 -21.92 -16.01
C GLY A 569 21.62 -23.12 -16.86
N ASN A 570 21.38 -22.82 -18.12
CA ASN A 570 21.28 -23.84 -19.14
C ASN A 570 22.58 -24.66 -19.10
N PHE A 571 22.46 -25.97 -18.99
CA PHE A 571 23.56 -26.89 -19.18
C PHE A 571 24.02 -26.79 -20.63
N ALA A 572 25.33 -26.79 -20.85
CA ALA A 572 25.92 -26.71 -22.19
C ALA A 572 25.38 -27.81 -23.13
N THR A 573 25.00 -28.95 -22.56
CA THR A 573 24.33 -30.07 -23.23
C THR A 573 23.33 -30.69 -22.27
N PRO A 574 22.19 -31.25 -22.75
CA PRO A 574 21.26 -31.98 -21.91
C PRO A 574 21.97 -33.09 -21.13
N LYS A 575 21.68 -33.19 -19.83
CA LYS A 575 22.27 -34.12 -18.89
C LYS A 575 21.25 -35.18 -18.46
N THR A 576 21.75 -36.37 -18.15
CA THR A 576 20.97 -37.51 -17.64
C THR A 576 21.65 -38.04 -16.38
N GLY A 577 20.89 -38.21 -15.29
CA GLY A 577 21.44 -38.62 -14.01
C GLY A 577 20.67 -38.11 -12.80
N GLN A 578 21.17 -38.46 -11.61
CA GLN A 578 20.67 -37.88 -10.36
C GLN A 578 21.20 -36.45 -10.23
N ILE A 579 20.35 -35.52 -9.79
CA ILE A 579 20.77 -34.13 -9.57
C ILE A 579 20.99 -33.92 -8.09
N SER A 580 22.13 -33.31 -7.73
CA SER A 580 22.44 -32.92 -6.37
C SER A 580 22.60 -31.41 -6.25
N PHE A 581 21.87 -30.78 -5.34
CA PHE A 581 22.05 -29.39 -4.92
C PHE A 581 22.81 -29.39 -3.59
N ILE A 582 24.00 -28.82 -3.58
CA ILE A 582 24.91 -28.81 -2.42
C ILE A 582 25.11 -27.37 -1.99
N PHE A 583 24.52 -27.02 -0.85
CA PHE A 583 24.69 -25.73 -0.20
C PHE A 583 25.78 -25.86 0.87
N THR A 584 26.79 -24.99 0.87
CA THR A 584 27.87 -24.97 1.86
C THR A 584 28.01 -23.59 2.45
N GLY A 585 27.88 -23.46 3.76
CA GLY A 585 27.74 -22.15 4.40
C GLY A 585 27.62 -22.20 5.91
N THR A 586 27.04 -21.18 6.52
CA THR A 586 26.80 -21.13 7.98
C THR A 586 25.47 -20.45 8.31
N ASN A 587 24.94 -20.75 9.51
CA ASN A 587 23.69 -20.24 10.09
C ASN A 587 22.41 -20.86 9.53
N GLY A 588 21.53 -20.08 8.91
CA GLY A 588 20.23 -20.55 8.41
C GLY A 588 20.15 -20.47 6.89
N LEU A 589 19.61 -21.51 6.25
CA LEU A 589 19.25 -21.55 4.83
C LEU A 589 17.75 -21.72 4.69
N ARG A 590 17.10 -20.89 3.89
CA ARG A 590 15.68 -21.04 3.56
C ARG A 590 15.52 -21.48 2.11
N LEU A 591 14.77 -22.56 1.89
CA LEU A 591 14.51 -23.11 0.56
C LEU A 591 13.03 -22.94 0.20
N ASN A 592 12.76 -22.33 -0.95
CA ASN A 592 11.40 -21.97 -1.37
C ASN A 592 10.90 -22.88 -2.48
N SER A 593 11.71 -23.10 -3.53
CA SER A 593 11.30 -23.93 -4.69
C SER A 593 12.49 -24.49 -5.46
N ILE A 594 12.29 -25.64 -6.12
CA ILE A 594 13.20 -26.26 -7.07
C ILE A 594 12.38 -26.63 -8.32
N ALA A 595 12.93 -26.39 -9.51
CA ALA A 595 12.34 -26.83 -10.77
C ALA A 595 13.41 -27.37 -11.73
N PHE A 596 12.97 -28.13 -12.73
CA PHE A 596 13.83 -28.68 -13.78
C PHE A 596 13.16 -28.42 -15.13
N ASN A 597 13.95 -28.13 -16.16
CA ASN A 597 13.47 -28.14 -17.53
C ASN A 597 13.78 -29.49 -18.17
N TYR A 598 12.79 -30.08 -18.84
CA TYR A 598 12.95 -31.31 -19.61
C TYR A 598 12.86 -30.97 -21.08
N ILE A 599 13.85 -31.38 -21.86
CA ILE A 599 13.68 -31.46 -23.29
C ILE A 599 12.94 -32.75 -23.59
N ASN A 600 11.68 -32.62 -24.01
CA ASN A 600 11.01 -33.70 -24.73
C ASN A 600 11.75 -33.87 -26.06
N VAL A 601 12.58 -34.91 -26.14
CA VAL A 601 13.24 -35.32 -27.39
C VAL A 601 12.29 -36.18 -28.21
#